data_AF-A0A7X8WNW7-F1
#
_entry.id   AF-A0A7X8WNW7-F1
#
_cell.length_a   1.000
_cell.length_b   1.000
_cell.length_c   1.000
_cell.angle_alpha   90.00
_cell.angle_beta   90.00
_cell.angle_gamma   90.00
#
_symmetry.space_group_name_H-M   'P 1'
#
loop_
_entity.id
_entity.type
_entity.pdbx_description
1 polymer ?
#
loop_
_entity_poly.entity_id
_entity_poly.type
_entity_poly.pdbx_seq_one_letter_code
_entity_poly.pdbx_strand_id
1 'polypeptide(L)'
;MTNESPSIRTDSEDCAENGGCTETRMDSIYKYLDGALDAQDFDEVRGHIEDCTECQSEHDLEVIIRDVVRRSCDEKAPETLKNKIMDRIEELKTS
;
A
#
# COMPACT_ATOMS: atom_id res chain seq x y z
N MET A 1 -36.02 -33.69 13.76
CA MET A 1 -34.72 -33.49 13.07
C MET A 1 -34.52 -32.00 13.02
N THR A 2 -33.77 -31.46 13.98
CA THR A 2 -33.54 -30.02 14.12
C THR A 2 -32.68 -29.55 12.96
N ASN A 3 -33.27 -28.71 12.12
CA ASN A 3 -32.57 -27.74 11.28
C ASN A 3 -31.70 -26.82 12.17
N GLU A 4 -30.82 -26.03 11.53
CA GLU A 4 -29.97 -24.97 12.13
C GLU A 4 -28.60 -25.53 12.60
N SER A 5 -27.44 -25.20 12.03
CA SER A 5 -27.00 -24.10 11.17
C SER A 5 -25.66 -24.47 10.49
N PRO A 6 -25.35 -24.03 9.26
CA PRO A 6 -23.97 -23.87 8.84
C PRO A 6 -23.50 -22.50 9.36
N SER A 7 -22.63 -22.46 10.37
CA SER A 7 -21.87 -21.25 10.67
C SER A 7 -20.86 -21.02 9.55
N ILE A 8 -21.34 -20.57 8.39
CA ILE A 8 -20.52 -19.83 7.45
C ILE A 8 -20.17 -18.56 8.19
N ARG A 9 -18.89 -18.39 8.53
CA ARG A 9 -18.36 -17.12 9.01
C ARG A 9 -18.62 -16.15 7.87
N THR A 10 -19.69 -15.37 7.98
CA THR A 10 -19.97 -14.31 7.04
C THR A 10 -18.87 -13.29 7.22
N ASP A 11 -17.98 -13.25 6.24
CA ASP A 11 -17.02 -12.18 6.04
C ASP A 11 -17.74 -10.85 6.20
N SER A 12 -17.11 -9.95 6.95
CA SER A 12 -17.60 -8.62 7.30
C SER A 12 -18.27 -7.93 6.10
N GLU A 13 -19.58 -7.72 6.16
CA GLU A 13 -20.45 -7.28 5.04
C GLU A 13 -20.27 -5.80 4.62
N ASP A 14 -19.19 -5.13 5.02
CA ASP A 14 -18.98 -3.69 4.75
C ASP A 14 -17.93 -3.41 3.65
N CYS A 15 -17.59 -4.40 2.80
CA CYS A 15 -16.52 -4.25 1.79
C CYS A 15 -17.03 -4.11 0.34
N ALA A 16 -18.31 -3.88 0.08
CA ALA A 16 -18.87 -4.06 -1.27
C ALA A 16 -18.68 -2.88 -2.24
N GLU A 17 -18.47 -1.64 -1.76
CA GLU A 17 -18.66 -0.48 -2.65
C GLU A 17 -17.42 -0.02 -3.44
N ASN A 18 -16.21 -0.47 -3.09
CA ASN A 18 -14.97 -0.10 -3.80
C ASN A 18 -14.17 -1.31 -4.37
N GLY A 19 -14.89 -2.40 -4.70
CA GLY A 19 -14.28 -3.66 -5.14
C GLY A 19 -13.82 -4.47 -3.93
N GLY A 20 -14.69 -5.39 -3.50
CA GLY A 20 -14.50 -6.17 -2.25
C GLY A 20 -13.17 -6.88 -2.12
N CYS A 21 -12.95 -7.57 -0.99
CA CYS A 21 -11.75 -8.34 -0.66
C CYS A 21 -11.38 -9.35 -1.78
N THR A 22 -10.77 -8.86 -2.86
CA THR A 22 -10.56 -9.55 -4.14
C THR A 22 -9.20 -9.15 -4.70
N GLU A 23 -8.75 -9.81 -5.77
CA GLU A 23 -7.48 -9.53 -6.45
C GLU A 23 -7.24 -8.04 -6.78
N THR A 24 -8.30 -7.28 -7.06
CA THR A 24 -8.26 -5.85 -7.34
C THR A 24 -7.76 -5.03 -6.14
N ARG A 25 -7.98 -5.50 -4.90
CA ARG A 25 -7.53 -4.83 -3.68
C ARG A 25 -6.01 -4.85 -3.50
N MET A 26 -5.36 -5.96 -3.86
CA MET A 26 -3.90 -6.06 -3.78
C MET A 26 -3.24 -5.05 -4.71
N ASP A 27 -3.78 -4.88 -5.92
CA ASP A 27 -3.32 -3.87 -6.87
C ASP A 27 -3.46 -2.45 -6.31
N SER A 28 -4.57 -2.14 -5.65
CA SER A 28 -4.76 -0.83 -4.98
C SER A 28 -3.79 -0.61 -3.82
N ILE A 29 -3.50 -1.63 -3.00
CA ILE A 29 -2.51 -1.53 -1.91
C ILE A 29 -1.10 -1.31 -2.48
N TYR A 30 -0.73 -2.01 -3.56
CA TYR A 30 0.56 -1.79 -4.21
C TYR A 30 0.69 -0.36 -4.77
N LYS A 31 -0.34 0.11 -5.50
CA LYS A 31 -0.36 1.48 -6.02
C LYS A 31 -0.33 2.52 -4.91
N TYR A 32 -1.03 2.27 -3.80
CA TYR A 32 -0.98 3.12 -2.61
C TYR A 32 0.43 3.19 -2.03
N LEU A 33 1.09 2.05 -1.84
CA LEU A 33 2.45 1.97 -1.31
C LEU A 33 3.51 2.53 -2.27
N ASP A 34 3.26 2.51 -3.58
CA ASP A 34 4.11 3.09 -4.61
C ASP A 34 3.86 4.59 -4.82
N GLY A 35 2.80 5.15 -4.22
CA GLY A 35 2.37 6.54 -4.47
C GLY A 35 1.90 6.76 -5.91
N ALA A 36 1.41 5.70 -6.57
CA ALA A 36 0.95 5.70 -7.95
C ALA A 36 -0.57 5.88 -8.09
N LEU A 37 -1.26 6.21 -7.00
CA LEU A 37 -2.66 6.59 -6.98
C LEU A 37 -2.82 8.10 -7.24
N ASP A 38 -3.97 8.48 -7.79
CA ASP A 38 -4.36 9.88 -7.81
C ASP A 38 -4.81 10.34 -6.40
N ALA A 39 -4.99 11.65 -6.22
CA ALA A 39 -5.32 12.20 -4.91
C ALA A 39 -6.69 11.74 -4.38
N GLN A 40 -7.62 11.40 -5.28
CA GLN A 40 -8.97 10.97 -4.89
C GLN A 40 -8.93 9.51 -4.42
N ASP A 41 -8.35 8.63 -5.23
CA ASP A 41 -8.18 7.20 -4.94
C ASP A 41 -7.32 6.98 -3.69
N PHE A 42 -6.36 7.86 -3.42
CA PHE A 42 -5.46 7.73 -2.28
C PHE A 42 -6.18 7.84 -0.94
N ASP A 43 -7.05 8.83 -0.76
CA ASP A 43 -7.81 9.02 0.49
C ASP A 43 -8.86 7.92 0.66
N GLU A 44 -9.48 7.47 -0.44
CA GLU A 44 -10.44 6.36 -0.43
C GLU A 44 -9.78 5.04 -0.02
N VAL A 45 -8.64 4.68 -0.63
CA VAL A 45 -7.90 3.46 -0.31
C VAL A 45 -7.35 3.49 1.12
N ARG A 46 -6.88 4.67 1.58
CA ARG A 46 -6.47 4.86 2.97
C ARG A 46 -7.61 4.59 3.94
N GLY A 47 -8.76 5.22 3.75
CA GLY A 47 -9.93 5.02 4.61
C GLY A 47 -10.31 3.56 4.69
N HIS A 48 -10.31 2.85 3.55
CA HIS A 48 -10.58 1.42 3.53
C HIS A 48 -9.55 0.58 4.30
N ILE A 49 -8.25 0.90 4.21
CA ILE A 49 -7.21 0.21 4.99
C ILE A 49 -7.42 0.42 6.50
N GLU A 50 -7.84 1.61 6.91
CA GLU A 50 -8.09 1.95 8.31
C GLU A 50 -9.37 1.30 8.86
N ASP A 51 -10.40 1.17 8.04
CA ASP A 51 -11.70 0.61 8.44
C ASP A 51 -11.76 -0.92 8.32
N CYS A 52 -10.91 -1.55 7.50
CA CYS A 52 -10.91 -2.99 7.26
C CYS A 52 -9.67 -3.69 7.86
N THR A 53 -9.87 -4.46 8.93
CA THR A 53 -8.81 -5.23 9.63
C THR A 53 -8.02 -6.17 8.70
N GLU A 54 -8.70 -6.77 7.72
CA GLU A 54 -8.05 -7.64 6.74
C GLU A 54 -7.16 -6.83 5.79
N CYS A 55 -7.58 -5.63 5.35
CA CYS A 55 -6.75 -4.75 4.50
C CYS A 55 -5.49 -4.35 5.23
N GLN A 56 -5.68 -3.96 6.49
CA GLN A 56 -4.60 -3.53 7.35
C GLN A 56 -3.55 -4.63 7.49
N SER A 57 -3.99 -5.87 7.71
CA SER A 57 -3.09 -7.02 7.86
C SER A 57 -2.25 -7.27 6.59
N GLU A 58 -2.87 -7.18 5.42
CA GLU A 58 -2.19 -7.36 4.12
C GLU A 58 -1.24 -6.20 3.78
N HIS A 59 -1.67 -4.96 4.06
CA HIS A 59 -0.81 -3.78 3.94
C HIS A 59 0.44 -3.90 4.82
N ASP A 60 0.26 -4.29 6.09
CA ASP A 60 1.36 -4.43 7.04
C ASP A 60 2.35 -5.52 6.61
N LEU A 61 1.84 -6.64 6.10
CA LEU A 61 2.66 -7.70 5.51
C LEU A 61 3.50 -7.16 4.34
N GLU A 62 2.89 -6.44 3.41
CA GLU A 62 3.60 -5.88 2.26
C GLU A 62 4.66 -4.85 2.67
N VAL A 63 4.39 -4.01 3.69
CA VAL A 63 5.37 -3.09 4.25
C VAL A 63 6.60 -3.84 4.78
N ILE A 64 6.38 -4.95 5.50
CA ILE A 64 7.46 -5.79 6.02
C ILE A 64 8.28 -6.40 4.87
N ILE A 65 7.61 -6.93 3.84
CA ILE A 65 8.28 -7.50 2.66
C ILE A 65 9.15 -6.44 1.99
N ARG A 66 8.60 -5.24 1.72
CA ARG A 66 9.34 -4.12 1.11
C ARG A 66 10.55 -3.71 1.94
N ASP A 67 10.42 -3.66 3.26
CA ASP A 67 11.52 -3.35 4.17
C ASP A 67 12.62 -4.43 4.14
N VAL A 68 12.26 -5.71 4.14
CA VAL A 68 13.22 -6.82 4.00
C VAL A 68 13.94 -6.78 2.66
N VAL A 69 13.21 -6.56 1.56
CA VAL A 69 13.79 -6.42 0.21
C VAL A 69 14.75 -5.24 0.17
N ARG A 70 14.35 -4.08 0.70
CA ARG A 70 15.19 -2.88 0.77
C ARG A 70 16.47 -3.12 1.55
N ARG A 71 16.42 -3.82 2.69
CA ARG A 71 17.60 -4.17 3.48
C ARG A 71 18.53 -5.15 2.78
N SER A 72 17.98 -5.99 1.91
CA SER A 72 18.74 -7.00 1.18
C SER A 72 19.34 -6.47 -0.13
N CYS A 73 18.88 -5.31 -0.60
CA CYS A 73 19.38 -4.66 -1.79
C CYS A 73 20.45 -3.61 -1.42
N ASP A 74 21.74 -3.92 -1.66
CA ASP A 74 22.88 -3.01 -1.45
C ASP A 74 23.24 -2.24 -2.74
N GLU A 75 22.26 -2.00 -3.62
CA GLU A 75 22.49 -1.25 -4.87
C GLU A 75 22.59 0.25 -4.57
N LYS A 76 23.83 0.71 -4.36
CA LYS A 76 24.13 2.13 -4.14
C LYS A 76 24.03 2.90 -5.46
N ALA A 77 23.22 3.94 -5.46
CA ALA A 77 23.18 4.90 -6.56
C ALA A 77 24.59 5.45 -6.85
N PRO A 78 24.98 5.61 -8.13
CA PRO A 78 26.30 6.11 -8.46
C PRO A 78 26.52 7.53 -7.90
N GLU A 79 27.69 7.76 -7.31
CA GLU A 79 28.05 9.05 -6.68
C GLU A 79 27.89 10.24 -7.64
N THR A 80 28.08 10.02 -8.94
CA THR A 80 27.89 11.05 -9.98
C THR A 80 26.45 11.55 -10.06
N LEU A 81 25.46 10.68 -9.85
CA LEU A 81 24.05 11.07 -9.83
C LEU A 81 23.72 11.85 -8.56
N LYS A 82 24.24 11.37 -7.42
CA LYS A 82 24.07 12.05 -6.12
C LYS A 82 24.62 13.48 -6.16
N ASN A 83 25.83 13.67 -6.67
CA ASN A 83 26.44 15.00 -6.77
C ASN A 83 25.60 15.93 -7.64
N LYS A 84 25.16 15.47 -8.83
CA LYS A 84 24.28 16.25 -9.70
C LYS A 84 22.97 16.69 -9.03
N ILE A 85 22.36 15.81 -8.22
CA ILE A 85 21.14 16.13 -7.49
C ILE A 85 21.42 17.19 -6.41
N MET A 86 22.51 17.03 -5.66
CA MET A 86 22.88 17.98 -4.60
C MET A 86 23.19 19.37 -5.18
N ASP A 87 23.97 19.44 -6.25
CA ASP A 87 24.28 20.69 -6.96
C ASP A 87 22.97 21.39 -7.39
N ARG A 88 22.03 20.63 -7.97
CA ARG A 88 20.75 21.17 -8.41
C ARG A 88 19.87 21.69 -7.27
N ILE A 89 19.90 21.02 -6.11
CA ILE A 89 19.17 21.46 -4.92
C ILE A 89 19.78 22.76 -4.37
N GLU A 90 21.11 22.90 -4.37
CA GLU A 90 21.80 24.12 -3.92
C GLU A 90 21.51 25.32 -4.82
N GLU A 91 21.50 25.13 -6.14
CA GLU A 91 21.07 26.15 -7.10
C GLU A 91 19.65 26.65 -6.82
N LEU A 92 18.72 25.75 -6.53
CA LEU A 92 17.32 26.11 -6.25
C LEU A 92 17.13 26.81 -4.91
N LYS A 93 18.02 26.59 -3.93
CA LYS A 93 17.97 27.23 -2.61
C LYS A 93 18.60 28.62 -2.58
N THR A 94 19.49 28.90 -3.52
CA THR A 94 20.21 30.18 -3.62
C THR A 94 19.58 31.16 -4.60
N SER A 95 18.62 30.69 -5.41
CA SER A 95 17.72 31.51 -6.23
C SER A 95 16.48 31.94 -5.46
#